data_AF-A0A961AZD5-F1
#
_entry.id   AF-A0A961AZD5-F1
#
_cell.length_a   1.000
_cell.length_b   1.000
_cell.length_c   1.000
_cell.angle_alpha   90.00
_cell.angle_beta   90.00
_cell.angle_gamma   90.00
#
_symmetry.space_group_name_H-M   'P 1'
#
loop_
_entity.id
_entity.type
_entity.pdbx_description
1 polymer ?
#
loop_
_entity_poly.entity_id
_entity_poly.type
_entity_poly.pdbx_seq_one_letter_code
_entity_poly.pdbx_strand_id
1 'polypeptide(L)' 'EEKGIRILGKLVHEKLLAGEGVIVHCAGGRGRTGTVLGVVLRRFGFSAREVVDYLDEIHLAREKAGWPEASWQREVVER' A
#
# COMPACT_ATOMS: atom_id res chain seq x y z
N GLU A 1 14.84 1.93 -0.48
CA GLU A 1 13.58 1.29 -0.06
C GLU A 1 12.51 1.30 -1.16
N GLU A 2 12.20 2.46 -1.74
CA GLU A 2 11.20 2.62 -2.81
C GLU A 2 11.33 1.64 -3.98
N LYS A 3 12.54 1.40 -4.51
CA LYS A 3 12.74 0.42 -5.61
C LYS A 3 12.19 -0.96 -5.27
N GLY A 4 12.46 -1.45 -4.05
CA GLY A 4 11.96 -2.75 -3.59
C GLY A 4 10.43 -2.76 -3.49
N ILE A 5 9.84 -1.69 -2.96
CA ILE A 5 8.38 -1.53 -2.86
C ILE A 5 7.73 -1.55 -4.24
N ARG A 6 8.29 -0.87 -5.24
CA ARG A 6 7.74 -0.87 -6.61
C ARG A 6 7.84 -2.24 -7.28
N ILE A 7 8.93 -2.96 -7.06
CA ILE A 7 9.09 -4.35 -7.54
C ILE A 7 8.06 -5.27 -6.88
N LEU A 8 7.92 -5.20 -5.55
CA LEU A 8 6.93 -5.99 -4.81
C LEU A 8 5.51 -5.64 -5.25
N GLY A 9 5.16 -4.36 -5.36
CA GLY A 9 3.83 -3.94 -5.80
C GLY A 9 3.49 -4.41 -7.22
N LYS A 10 4.49 -4.47 -8.13
CA LYS A 10 4.31 -5.08 -9.45
C LYS A 10 4.02 -6.58 -9.34
N LEU A 11 4.83 -7.33 -8.59
CA LEU A 11 4.68 -8.78 -8.43
C LEU A 11 3.33 -9.15 -7.77
N VAL A 12 2.93 -8.42 -6.73
CA VAL A 12 1.64 -8.62 -6.06
C VAL A 12 0.49 -8.38 -7.04
N HIS A 13 0.54 -7.30 -7.81
CA HIS A 13 -0.48 -6.99 -8.82
C HIS A 13 -0.59 -8.10 -9.90
N GLU A 14 0.54 -8.57 -10.43
CA GLU A 14 0.56 -9.68 -11.41
C GLU A 14 -0.03 -10.98 -10.83
N LYS A 15 0.27 -11.29 -9.56
CA LYS A 15 -0.28 -12.46 -8.87
C LYS A 15 -1.79 -12.36 -8.65
N LEU A 16 -2.28 -11.20 -8.25
CA LEU A 16 -3.72 -10.96 -8.10
C LEU A 16 -4.46 -11.08 -9.45
N LEU A 17 -3.88 -10.59 -10.55
CA LEU A 17 -4.46 -10.76 -11.90
C LEU A 17 -4.49 -12.22 -12.36
N ALA A 18 -3.58 -13.06 -11.86
CA ALA A 18 -3.59 -14.50 -12.12
C ALA A 18 -4.61 -15.27 -11.24
N GLY A 19 -5.38 -14.58 -10.39
CA GLY A 19 -6.33 -15.20 -9.47
C GLY A 19 -5.69 -15.79 -8.20
N GLU A 20 -4.42 -15.48 -7.93
CA GLU A 20 -3.71 -15.94 -6.74
C GLU A 20 -3.91 -14.95 -5.57
N GLY A 21 -4.11 -15.48 -4.35
CA GLY A 21 -4.12 -14.68 -3.12
C GLY A 21 -2.69 -14.36 -2.65
N VAL A 22 -2.45 -13.13 -2.18
CA VAL A 22 -1.12 -12.70 -1.69
C VAL A 22 -1.22 -12.05 -0.31
N ILE A 23 -0.41 -12.53 0.63
CA ILE A 23 -0.27 -11.93 1.96
C ILE A 23 0.93 -10.97 1.95
N VAL A 24 0.70 -9.71 2.30
CA VAL A 24 1.75 -8.69 2.45
C VAL A 24 1.82 -8.27 3.92
N HIS A 25 2.99 -8.39 4.55
CA HIS A 25 3.19 -7.96 5.93
C HIS A 25 4.54 -7.28 6.13
N CYS A 26 4.66 -6.52 7.22
CA CYS A 26 5.91 -6.04 7.78
C CYS A 26 5.88 -6.32 9.29
N ALA A 27 6.72 -5.65 10.09
CA ALA A 27 6.69 -5.83 11.54
C ALA A 27 5.38 -5.33 12.17
N GLY A 28 4.88 -4.15 11.75
CA GLY A 28 3.65 -3.54 12.30
C GLY A 28 2.41 -3.65 11.42
N GLY A 29 2.56 -4.17 10.19
CA GLY A 29 1.47 -4.29 9.22
C GLY A 29 0.78 -2.96 8.88
N ARG A 30 1.53 -1.84 8.87
CA ARG A 30 1.00 -0.48 8.66
C ARG A 30 1.77 0.31 7.60
N GLY A 31 2.95 0.83 7.92
CA GLY A 31 3.71 1.73 7.03
C GLY A 31 4.14 1.07 5.73
N ARG A 32 5.18 0.22 5.78
CA ARG A 32 5.72 -0.50 4.61
C ARG A 32 4.68 -1.38 3.92
N THR A 33 3.81 -2.04 4.70
CA THR A 33 2.69 -2.83 4.16
C THR A 33 1.74 -1.94 3.36
N GLY A 34 1.29 -0.84 3.96
CA GLY A 34 0.43 0.15 3.32
C GLY A 34 1.07 0.78 2.09
N THR A 35 2.39 1.01 2.08
CA THR A 35 3.08 1.51 0.87
C THR A 35 3.05 0.50 -0.28
N VAL A 36 3.30 -0.79 -0.02
CA VAL A 36 3.19 -1.84 -1.06
C VAL A 36 1.75 -1.96 -1.54
N LEU A 37 0.78 -2.01 -0.63
CA LEU A 37 -0.64 -2.08 -0.98
C LEU A 37 -1.10 -0.84 -1.75
N GLY A 38 -0.60 0.34 -1.39
CA GLY A 38 -0.88 1.58 -2.09
C GLY A 38 -0.38 1.56 -3.53
N VAL A 39 0.85 1.06 -3.76
CA VAL A 39 1.35 0.83 -5.13
C VAL A 39 0.47 -0.16 -5.90
N VAL A 40 0.00 -1.24 -5.26
CA VAL A 40 -0.89 -2.22 -5.90
C VAL A 40 -2.23 -1.57 -6.30
N LEU A 41 -2.85 -0.80 -5.42
CA LEU A 41 -4.10 -0.10 -5.71
C LEU A 41 -3.91 0.95 -6.83
N ARG A 42 -2.80 1.69 -6.84
CA ARG A 42 -2.47 2.59 -7.95
C ARG A 42 -2.39 1.84 -9.29
N ARG A 43 -1.86 0.61 -9.30
CA ARG A 43 -1.81 -0.24 -10.51
C ARG A 43 -3.17 -0.72 -10.98
N PHE A 44 -4.12 -0.91 -10.06
CA PHE A 44 -5.52 -1.19 -10.39
C PHE A 44 -6.30 0.05 -10.86
N GLY A 45 -5.70 1.24 -10.85
CA GLY A 45 -6.29 2.46 -11.42
C GLY A 45 -6.89 3.44 -10.41
N PHE A 46 -6.83 3.14 -9.10
CA PHE A 46 -7.28 4.07 -8.07
C PHE A 46 -6.41 5.33 -8.03
N SER A 47 -7.00 6.48 -7.74
CA SER A 47 -6.25 7.72 -7.56
C SER A 47 -5.39 7.68 -6.30
N ALA A 48 -4.29 8.43 -6.27
CA ALA A 48 -3.45 8.49 -5.08
C ALA A 48 -4.21 8.98 -3.85
N ARG A 49 -5.14 9.91 -4.03
CA ARG A 49 -6.01 10.41 -2.96
C ARG A 49 -6.87 9.29 -2.37
N GLU A 50 -7.63 8.58 -3.21
CA GLU A 50 -8.48 7.47 -2.76
C GLU A 50 -7.67 6.41 -2.00
N VAL A 51 -6.48 6.09 -2.50
CA VAL A 51 -5.60 5.11 -1.86
C VAL A 51 -5.13 5.58 -0.49
N VAL A 52 -4.68 6.83 -0.38
CA VAL A 52 -4.18 7.37 0.88
C VAL A 52 -5.30 7.47 1.90
N ASP A 53 -6.47 8.00 1.50
CA ASP A 53 -7.63 8.16 2.36
C ASP A 53 -8.11 6.79 2.88
N TYR A 54 -8.22 5.78 1.99
CA TYR A 54 -8.61 4.43 2.37
C TYR A 54 -7.63 3.75 3.34
N LEU A 55 -6.31 3.91 3.10
CA LEU A 55 -5.29 3.35 3.99
C LEU A 55 -5.30 4.03 5.37
N ASP A 56 -5.59 5.33 5.44
CA ASP A 56 -5.74 6.02 6.71
C ASP A 56 -6.98 5.53 7.48
N GLU A 57 -8.14 5.54 6.81
CA GLU A 57 -9.43 5.13 7.37
C GLU A 57 -9.41 3.70 7.92
N ILE A 58 -8.83 2.73 7.20
CA ILE A 58 -8.78 1.34 7.67
C ILE A 58 -7.91 1.17 8.90
N HIS A 59 -6.87 2.00 9.07
CA HIS A 59 -6.02 1.95 10.26
C HIS A 59 -6.69 2.62 11.45
N LEU A 60 -7.38 3.75 11.23
CA LEU A 60 -8.19 4.41 12.26
C LEU A 60 -9.35 3.50 12.75
N ALA A 61 -10.05 2.82 11.83
CA ALA A 61 -11.12 1.88 12.15
C ALA A 61 -10.65 0.66 12.96
N ARG A 62 -9.33 0.39 12.97
CA ARG A 62 -8.69 -0.66 13.77
C ARG A 62 -8.09 -0.14 15.08
N GLU A 63 -8.47 1.07 15.49
CA GLU A 63 -7.97 1.75 16.69
C GLU A 63 -6.43 1.91 16.69
N LYS A 64 -5.83 2.01 15.50
CA LYS A 64 -4.41 2.32 15.33
C LYS A 64 -4.24 3.78 14.95
N ALA A 65 -3.03 4.29 15.14
CA ALA A 65 -2.63 5.53 14.47
C ALA A 65 -2.77 5.36 12.94
N GLY A 66 -3.15 6.44 12.27
CA GLY A 66 -3.41 6.49 10.84
C GLY A 66 -2.21 6.14 9.95
N TRP A 67 -2.42 6.30 8.65
CA TRP A 67 -1.39 6.12 7.61
C TRP A 67 -1.32 7.39 6.74
N PRO A 68 -0.13 7.87 6.36
CA PRO A 68 1.18 7.25 6.52
C PRO A 68 1.83 7.44 7.90
N GLU A 69 2.82 6.59 8.21
CA GLU A 69 3.71 6.77 9.37
C GLU A 69 4.82 7.81 9.12
N ALA A 70 5.16 8.04 7.84
CA ALA A 70 6.17 9.00 7.41
C ALA A 70 5.84 9.53 6.00
N SER A 71 6.21 10.79 5.70
CA SER A 71 5.83 11.47 4.45
C SER A 71 6.16 10.66 3.19
N TRP A 72 7.33 10.03 3.16
CA TRP A 72 7.81 9.26 2.01
C TRP A 72 6.86 8.13 1.60
N GLN A 73 6.07 7.57 2.52
CA GLN A 73 5.13 6.49 2.21
C GLN A 73 3.98 7.00 1.33
N ARG A 74 3.49 8.21 1.60
CA ARG A 74 2.52 8.92 0.75
C ARG A 74 3.15 9.32 -0.57
N GLU A 75 4.37 9.88 -0.54
CA GLU A 75 5.08 10.30 -1.76
C GLU A 75 5.29 9.15 -2.76
N VAL A 76 5.51 7.92 -2.28
CA VAL A 76 5.64 6.74 -3.15
C VAL A 76 4.33 6.39 -3.85
N VAL A 77 3.18 6.62 -3.21
CA VAL A 77 1.85 6.34 -3.78
C VAL A 77 1.42 7.44 -4.76
N GLU A 78 1.83 8.68 -4.50
CA GLU A 78 1.51 9.84 -5.35
C GLU A 78 2.29 9.87 -6.67
N ARG A 79 3.47 9.23 -6.72
CA ARG A 79 4.32 9.08 -7.92
C ARG A 79 4.00 7.84 -8.75
#